data_AF-A0A497C1V1-F1
#
_entry.id   AF-A0A497C1V1-F1
#
_cell.length_a   1.000
_cell.length_b   1.000
_cell.length_c   1.000
_cell.angle_alpha   90.00
_cell.angle_beta   90.00
_cell.angle_gamma   90.00
#
_symmetry.space_group_name_H-M   'P 1'
#
loop_
_entity.id
_entity.type
_entity.pdbx_description
1 polymer ?
#
loop_
_entity_poly.entity_id
_entity_poly.type
_entity_poly.pdbx_seq_one_letter_code
_entity_poly.pdbx_strand_id
1 'polypeptide(L)'
;MRKFALLLIVLLLGLVAGCDNSESASPAPSPTTLPTTSAPAPTTVVVPSGPATCVASPLEFPINPHIPPVTEQDHVHGPDDAPITFIEYADFQ
;
A
#
# COMPACT_ATOMS: atom_id res chain seq x y z
N MET A 1 45.44 16.26 -16.68
CA MET A 1 45.16 16.31 -15.23
C MET A 1 44.56 17.64 -14.77
N ARG A 2 45.20 18.80 -15.02
CA ARG A 2 44.71 20.12 -14.54
C ARG A 2 43.31 20.53 -15.03
N LYS A 3 42.96 20.16 -16.28
CA LYS A 3 41.63 20.44 -16.88
C LYS A 3 40.51 19.60 -16.25
N PHE A 4 40.81 18.35 -15.90
CA PHE A 4 39.88 17.46 -15.19
C PHE A 4 39.67 17.93 -13.75
N ALA A 5 40.72 18.40 -13.07
CA ALA A 5 40.60 18.99 -11.73
C ALA A 5 39.69 20.23 -11.73
N LEU A 6 39.79 21.08 -12.76
CA LEU A 6 38.92 22.26 -12.90
C LEU A 6 37.45 21.88 -13.14
N LEU A 7 37.18 20.87 -13.98
CA LEU A 7 35.82 20.36 -14.20
C LEU A 7 35.20 19.81 -12.91
N LEU A 8 36.00 19.09 -12.11
CA LEU A 8 35.54 18.48 -10.86
C LEU A 8 35.22 19.54 -9.79
N ILE A 9 36.01 20.62 -9.72
CA ILE A 9 35.75 21.76 -8.84
C ILE A 9 34.45 22.47 -9.23
N VAL A 10 34.23 22.75 -10.52
CA VAL A 10 32.99 23.40 -10.99
C VAL A 10 31.76 22.54 -10.70
N LEU A 11 31.86 21.22 -10.87
CA LEU A 11 30.78 20.29 -10.54
C LEU A 11 30.44 20.31 -9.05
N LEU A 12 31.46 20.29 -8.18
CA LEU A 12 31.30 20.35 -6.73
C LEU A 12 30.65 21.67 -6.26
N LEU A 13 31.03 22.82 -6.85
CA LEU A 13 30.38 24.09 -6.51
C LEU A 13 28.91 24.15 -6.96
N GLY A 14 28.56 23.51 -8.07
CA GLY A 14 27.17 23.43 -8.54
C GLY A 14 26.26 22.61 -7.63
N LEU A 15 26.78 21.55 -7.01
CA LEU A 15 26.04 20.70 -6.06
C LEU A 15 25.69 21.41 -4.75
N VAL A 16 26.51 22.37 -4.30
CA VAL A 16 26.28 23.09 -3.02
C VAL A 16 25.26 24.23 -3.16
N ALA A 17 25.10 24.80 -4.37
CA ALA A 17 24.16 25.89 -4.61
C ALA A 17 22.70 25.44 -4.87
N GLY A 18 22.46 24.13 -5.02
CA GLY A 18 21.13 23.56 -5.26
C GLY A 18 20.33 23.22 -3.99
N CYS A 19 20.94 23.35 -2.81
CA CYS A 19 20.31 23.05 -1.53
C CYS A 19 19.64 24.31 -0.92
N ASP A 20 18.88 25.05 -1.72
CA ASP A 20 18.06 26.15 -1.19
C ASP A 20 16.72 25.57 -0.74
N ASN A 21 16.61 25.36 0.57
CA ASN A 21 15.41 24.87 1.25
C ASN A 21 14.42 26.03 1.43
N SER A 22 14.01 26.65 0.32
CA SER A 22 12.97 27.66 0.30
C SER A 22 11.62 26.99 0.53
N GLU A 23 11.24 26.90 1.80
CA GLU A 23 9.91 26.49 2.24
C GLU A 23 8.89 27.50 1.73
N SER A 24 8.21 27.15 0.64
CA SER A 24 7.09 27.91 0.10
C SER A 24 5.97 27.88 1.13
N ALA A 25 5.60 29.06 1.66
CA ALA A 25 4.45 29.19 2.53
C ALA A 25 3.18 28.78 1.76
N SER A 26 2.66 27.60 2.11
CA SER A 26 1.43 27.06 1.55
C SER A 26 0.24 27.92 1.99
N PRO A 27 -0.66 28.33 1.09
CA PRO A 27 -1.86 29.07 1.47
C PRO A 27 -2.76 28.23 2.38
N ALA A 28 -3.30 28.85 3.43
CA ALA A 28 -4.22 28.21 4.36
C ALA A 28 -5.49 27.71 3.64
N PRO A 29 -5.98 26.49 3.92
CA PRO A 29 -7.20 25.99 3.31
C PRO A 29 -8.42 26.77 3.80
N SER A 30 -9.27 27.18 2.86
CA SER A 30 -10.60 27.75 3.15
C SER A 30 -11.52 26.68 3.76
N PRO A 31 -12.37 27.00 4.77
CA PRO A 31 -13.26 26.01 5.35
C PRO A 31 -14.28 25.54 4.30
N THR A 32 -14.16 24.26 3.93
CA THR A 32 -15.15 23.59 3.08
C THR A 32 -16.28 23.10 3.97
N THR A 33 -17.49 23.61 3.79
CA THR A 33 -18.68 23.05 4.43
C THR A 33 -19.05 21.76 3.69
N LEU A 34 -18.81 20.61 4.30
CA LEU A 34 -19.28 19.33 3.76
C LEU A 34 -20.81 19.25 3.84
N PRO A 35 -21.51 18.78 2.79
CA PRO A 35 -22.90 18.42 2.91
C PRO A 35 -23.05 17.21 3.85
N THR A 36 -23.74 17.39 4.97
CA THR A 36 -24.15 16.28 5.84
C THR A 36 -25.31 15.53 5.20
N THR A 37 -25.01 14.67 4.22
CA THR A 37 -25.97 13.67 3.77
C THR A 37 -25.89 12.49 4.73
N SER A 38 -26.81 12.44 5.69
CA SER A 38 -27.01 11.26 6.53
C SER A 38 -27.64 10.16 5.67
N ALA A 39 -26.83 9.21 5.21
CA ALA A 39 -27.33 8.01 4.58
C ALA A 39 -28.03 7.16 5.66
N PRO A 40 -29.23 6.60 5.40
CA PRO A 40 -29.88 5.70 6.33
C PRO A 40 -28.99 4.47 6.56
N ALA A 41 -28.89 4.03 7.82
CA ALA A 41 -28.15 2.82 8.15
C ALA A 41 -28.71 1.63 7.35
N PRO A 42 -27.85 0.74 6.81
CA PRO A 42 -28.33 -0.45 6.12
C PRO A 42 -29.16 -1.28 7.08
N THR A 43 -30.35 -1.69 6.64
CA THR A 43 -31.20 -2.60 7.41
C THR A 43 -30.59 -3.99 7.31
N THR A 44 -29.99 -4.47 8.41
CA THR A 44 -29.41 -5.82 8.45
C THR A 44 -30.53 -6.85 8.52
N VAL A 45 -30.76 -7.56 7.41
CA VAL A 45 -31.62 -8.75 7.40
C VAL A 45 -30.81 -9.91 7.96
N VAL A 46 -31.17 -10.40 9.14
CA VAL A 46 -30.55 -11.59 9.73
C VAL A 46 -31.08 -12.82 9.00
N VAL A 47 -30.25 -13.42 8.15
CA VAL A 47 -30.54 -14.72 7.51
C VAL A 47 -29.98 -15.81 8.43
N PRO A 48 -30.81 -16.74 8.94
CA PRO A 48 -30.32 -17.82 9.78
C PRO A 48 -29.41 -18.76 8.98
N SER A 49 -28.22 -19.05 9.49
CA SER A 49 -27.16 -19.82 8.81
C SER A 49 -27.40 -21.34 8.73
N GLY A 50 -28.54 -21.83 9.21
CA GLY A 50 -28.82 -23.27 9.30
C GLY A 50 -27.90 -24.00 10.30
N PRO A 51 -28.04 -25.34 10.42
CA PRO A 51 -27.19 -26.13 11.30
C PRO A 51 -25.75 -26.24 10.77
N ALA A 52 -24.76 -25.92 11.60
CA ALA A 52 -23.36 -26.19 11.32
C ALA A 52 -22.97 -27.61 11.77
N THR A 53 -22.12 -28.29 11.00
CA THR A 53 -21.53 -29.58 11.38
C THR A 53 -20.02 -29.44 11.46
N CYS A 54 -19.44 -29.94 12.56
CA CYS A 54 -17.99 -30.00 12.71
C CYS A 54 -17.49 -31.29 12.09
N VAL A 55 -16.45 -31.21 11.26
CA VAL A 55 -15.77 -32.37 10.68
C VAL A 55 -14.35 -32.43 11.23
N ALA A 56 -13.87 -33.62 11.59
CA ALA A 56 -12.51 -33.79 12.06
C ALA A 56 -11.51 -33.51 10.93
N SER A 57 -10.40 -32.84 11.25
CA SER A 57 -9.30 -32.59 10.32
C SER A 57 -8.63 -33.90 9.86
N PRO A 58 -8.11 -33.99 8.61
CA PRO A 58 -8.04 -32.93 7.60
C PRO A 58 -9.34 -32.74 6.80
N LEU A 59 -9.67 -31.49 6.50
CA LEU A 59 -10.77 -31.15 5.59
C LEU A 59 -10.31 -31.40 4.15
N GLU A 60 -11.00 -32.28 3.44
CA GLU A 60 -10.83 -32.44 1.99
C GLU A 60 -11.66 -31.38 1.27
N PHE A 61 -11.00 -30.35 0.77
CA PHE A 61 -11.63 -29.33 -0.06
C PHE A 61 -11.62 -29.76 -1.53
N PRO A 62 -12.71 -29.52 -2.28
CA PRO A 62 -12.71 -29.74 -3.72
C PRO A 62 -11.62 -28.91 -4.40
N ILE A 63 -10.72 -29.58 -5.13
CA ILE A 63 -9.73 -28.88 -5.96
C ILE A 63 -10.41 -28.48 -7.27
N ASN A 64 -10.41 -27.19 -7.58
CA ASN A 64 -10.86 -26.69 -8.87
C ASN A 64 -9.67 -26.63 -9.85
N PRO A 65 -9.62 -27.46 -10.90
CA PRO A 65 -8.49 -27.49 -11.84
C PRO A 65 -8.37 -26.23 -12.70
N HIS A 66 -9.38 -25.36 -12.70
CA HIS A 66 -9.37 -24.08 -13.42
C HIS A 66 -8.81 -22.92 -12.58
N ILE A 67 -8.53 -23.16 -11.29
CA ILE A 67 -7.89 -22.17 -10.42
C ILE A 67 -6.40 -22.54 -10.32
N PRO A 68 -5.48 -21.65 -10.71
CA PRO A 68 -4.05 -21.89 -10.52
C PRO A 68 -3.70 -22.14 -9.05
N PRO A 69 -2.69 -22.97 -8.75
CA PRO A 69 -2.23 -23.15 -7.38
C PRO A 69 -1.68 -21.82 -6.84
N VAL A 70 -1.97 -21.55 -5.57
CA VAL A 70 -1.36 -20.42 -4.85
C VAL A 70 0.09 -20.78 -4.50
N THR A 71 0.99 -19.84 -4.72
CA THR A 71 2.42 -19.91 -4.45
C THR A 71 2.84 -18.81 -3.49
N GLU A 72 4.01 -18.94 -2.87
CA GLU A 72 4.56 -17.90 -2.00
C GLU A 72 4.73 -16.56 -2.71
N GLN A 73 4.95 -16.58 -4.03
CA GLN A 73 5.09 -15.38 -4.84
C GLN A 73 3.77 -14.61 -4.98
N ASP A 74 2.62 -15.26 -4.82
CA ASP A 74 1.31 -14.59 -4.86
C ASP A 74 1.06 -13.72 -3.62
N HIS A 75 1.85 -13.92 -2.56
CA HIS A 75 1.80 -13.13 -1.33
C HIS A 75 2.81 -11.98 -1.29
N VAL A 76 3.61 -11.81 -2.35
CA VAL A 76 4.68 -10.79 -2.40
C VAL A 76 4.47 -9.85 -3.58
N HIS A 77 4.50 -8.56 -3.30
CA HIS A 77 4.41 -7.52 -4.32
C HIS A 77 5.48 -6.44 -4.12
N GLY A 78 6.11 -6.06 -5.22
CA GLY A 78 7.17 -5.06 -5.25
C GLY A 78 8.54 -5.65 -5.59
N PRO A 79 9.57 -4.80 -5.62
CA PRO A 79 10.93 -5.23 -5.93
C PRO A 79 11.60 -5.90 -4.74
N ASP A 80 12.51 -6.85 -5.01
CA ASP A 80 13.25 -7.59 -4.00
C ASP A 80 14.16 -6.70 -3.13
N ASP A 81 14.54 -5.52 -3.64
CA ASP A 81 15.38 -4.52 -2.97
C ASP A 81 14.59 -3.34 -2.41
N ALA A 82 13.28 -3.50 -2.21
CA ALA A 82 12.45 -2.47 -1.58
C ALA A 82 13.03 -2.08 -0.20
N PRO A 83 13.28 -0.78 0.06
CA PRO A 83 13.91 -0.34 1.31
C PRO A 83 12.96 -0.46 2.52
N ILE A 84 11.68 -0.69 2.28
CA ILE A 84 10.62 -0.82 3.29
C ILE A 84 9.70 -1.96 2.86
N THR A 85 9.34 -2.83 3.81
CA THR A 85 8.40 -3.93 3.62
C THR A 85 7.17 -3.72 4.50
N PHE A 86 5.99 -3.84 3.92
CA PHE A 86 4.72 -3.90 4.66
C PHE A 86 4.25 -5.36 4.73
N ILE A 87 3.82 -5.79 5.92
CA ILE A 87 3.25 -7.12 6.13
C ILE A 87 1.80 -6.95 6.55
N GLU A 88 0.89 -7.53 5.77
CA GLU A 88 -0.53 -7.56 6.08
C GLU A 88 -0.88 -8.88 6.76
N TYR A 89 -1.55 -8.77 7.91
CA TYR A 89 -2.22 -9.90 8.57
C TYR A 89 -3.72 -9.67 8.41
N ALA A 90 -4.36 -10.44 7.52
CA ALA A 90 -5.78 -10.33 7.23
C ALA A 90 -6.51 -11.66 7.45
N ASP A 91 -7.77 -11.56 7.83
CA ASP A 91 -8.75 -12.64 7.85
C ASP A 91 -9.94 -12.21 6.99
N PHE A 92 -10.44 -13.11 6.14
CA PHE A 92 -11.54 -12.80 5.20
C PHE A 92 -12.94 -12.95 5.83
N GLN A 93 -13.02 -13.02 7.17
CA GLN A 93 -14.26 -13.19 7.94
C GLN A 93 -15.10 -11.91 8.05
#